data_AF-A0A803PT62-F1
#
_entry.id   AF-A0A803PT62-F1
#
_cell.length_a   1.000
_cell.length_b   1.000
_cell.length_c   1.000
_cell.angle_alpha   90.00
_cell.angle_beta   90.00
_cell.angle_gamma   90.00
#
_symmetry.space_group_name_H-M   'P 1'
#
loop_
_entity.id
_entity.type
_entity.pdbx_description
1 polymer ?
#
loop_
_entity_poly.entity_id
_entity_poly.type
_entity_poly.pdbx_seq_one_letter_code
_entity_poly.pdbx_strand_id
1 'polypeptide(L)'
;MDASLPVLDQYVDQRVDCMVDAGLLDEVYDIFNLNADYTRGLLQAIGVREFETFLRENVVEARFDNESYSTDISVSLKSVDTGDKILKENMRAILNSCDDSKPSIILKEAIDKVKLNTRRLIRRQRRMIVRLQKLFGWDIHVLDATDSILSKSDDTWANQVVEPAVKIVRSFLSQEGTSVPGEECPNGVGTRILERELWTQYVCKACGDKVLRGAHEWEQHIQGRSHRKRKSKLRKSQVDFVAEKQHQASQIGDEFSVSDSDYFLIRE
;
A
#
# COMPACT_ATOMS: atom_id res chain seq x y z
N MET A 1 17.77 -3.97 9.54
CA MET A 1 17.89 -2.77 10.40
C MET A 1 16.49 -2.31 10.79
N ASP A 2 16.32 -1.88 12.03
CA ASP A 2 15.09 -1.29 12.56
C ASP A 2 15.44 0.01 13.32
N ALA A 3 14.45 0.84 13.58
CA ALA A 3 14.61 2.01 14.43
C ALA A 3 13.26 2.38 15.07
N SER A 4 13.31 3.16 16.14
CA SER A 4 12.10 3.63 16.81
C SER A 4 11.24 4.49 15.88
N LEU A 5 9.91 4.32 15.95
CA LEU A 5 8.99 5.06 15.08
C LEU A 5 9.07 6.58 15.24
N PRO A 6 9.18 7.15 16.45
CA PRO A 6 9.30 8.59 16.61
C PRO A 6 10.56 9.17 15.93
N VAL A 7 11.69 8.46 16.03
CA VAL A 7 12.96 8.85 15.40
C VAL A 7 12.84 8.77 13.88
N LEU A 8 12.25 7.68 13.35
CA LEU A 8 12.00 7.55 11.92
C LEU A 8 11.04 8.60 11.38
N ASP A 9 9.99 8.95 12.12
CA ASP A 9 9.03 9.98 11.68
C ASP A 9 9.73 11.34 11.54
N GLN A 10 10.54 11.73 12.53
CA GLN A 10 11.32 12.97 12.48
C GLN A 10 12.34 12.94 11.33
N TYR A 11 13.07 11.84 11.18
CA TYR A 11 14.08 11.68 10.14
C TYR A 11 13.45 11.75 8.73
N VAL A 12 12.28 11.13 8.54
CA VAL A 12 11.55 11.19 7.26
C VAL A 12 11.15 12.61 6.91
N ASP A 13 10.65 13.37 7.88
CA ASP A 13 10.22 14.73 7.65
C ASP A 13 11.39 15.60 7.20
N GLN A 14 12.51 15.53 7.94
CA GLN A 14 13.75 16.22 7.58
C GLN A 14 14.29 15.77 6.22
N ARG A 15 14.29 14.47 5.94
CA ARG A 15 14.78 13.93 4.67
C ARG A 15 13.95 14.43 3.50
N VAL A 16 12.63 14.50 3.64
CA VAL A 16 11.76 15.03 2.57
C VAL A 16 12.02 16.53 2.37
N ASP A 17 12.22 17.30 3.45
CA ASP A 17 12.60 18.71 3.34
C ASP A 17 13.92 18.86 2.57
N CYS A 18 14.96 18.11 2.96
CA CYS A 18 16.23 18.11 2.24
C CYS A 18 16.11 17.64 0.78
N MET A 19 15.20 16.70 0.47
CA MET A 19 14.95 16.29 -0.91
C MET A 19 14.34 17.43 -1.73
N VAL A 20 13.38 18.16 -1.15
CA VAL A 20 12.75 19.32 -1.79
C VAL A 20 13.79 20.41 -2.03
N ASP A 21 14.61 20.73 -1.02
CA ASP A 21 15.69 21.72 -1.13
C ASP A 21 16.76 21.32 -2.17
N ALA A 22 17.00 20.01 -2.33
CA ALA A 22 17.92 19.47 -3.32
C ALA A 22 17.36 19.44 -4.75
N GLY A 23 16.10 19.84 -4.97
CA GLY A 23 15.50 19.92 -6.30
C GLY A 23 14.56 18.77 -6.67
N LEU A 24 13.99 18.06 -5.69
CA LEU A 24 12.97 17.01 -5.97
C LEU A 24 11.87 17.49 -6.92
N LEU A 25 11.38 18.71 -6.73
CA LEU A 25 10.29 19.25 -7.55
C LEU A 25 10.71 19.44 -9.01
N ASP A 26 11.97 19.77 -9.26
CA ASP A 26 12.52 19.91 -10.62
C ASP A 26 12.58 18.53 -11.30
N GLU A 27 13.00 17.49 -10.59
CA GLU A 27 13.01 16.10 -11.09
C GLU A 27 11.61 15.58 -11.39
N VAL A 28 10.65 15.88 -10.52
CA VAL A 28 9.25 15.45 -10.69
C VAL A 28 8.60 16.18 -11.87
N TYR A 29 8.92 17.45 -12.07
CA TYR A 29 8.49 18.20 -13.24
C TYR A 29 9.01 17.59 -14.54
N ASP A 30 10.27 17.13 -14.58
CA ASP A 30 10.85 16.50 -15.79
C ASP A 30 10.15 15.19 -16.18
N ILE A 31 9.52 14.50 -15.22
CA ILE A 31 8.76 13.27 -15.44
C ILE A 31 7.27 13.55 -15.70
N PHE A 32 6.81 14.77 -15.38
CA PHE A 32 5.40 15.11 -15.36
C PHE A 32 4.79 15.07 -16.76
N ASN A 33 3.62 14.44 -16.86
CA ASN A 33 2.83 14.39 -18.07
C ASN A 33 1.34 14.55 -17.74
N LEU A 34 0.70 15.51 -18.40
CA LEU A 34 -0.72 15.82 -18.22
C LEU A 34 -1.64 14.64 -18.58
N ASN A 35 -1.26 13.81 -19.53
CA ASN A 35 -2.12 12.74 -20.07
C ASN A 35 -1.75 11.35 -19.55
N ALA A 36 -0.87 11.26 -18.54
CA ALA A 36 -0.41 9.98 -18.03
C ALA A 36 -1.30 9.40 -16.91
N ASP A 37 -1.27 8.08 -16.79
CA ASP A 37 -1.95 7.33 -15.72
C ASP A 37 -1.01 7.14 -14.51
N TYR A 38 -1.23 7.92 -13.45
CA TYR A 38 -0.45 7.88 -12.20
C TYR A 38 -0.78 6.68 -11.30
N THR A 39 -1.55 5.71 -11.80
CA THR A 39 -1.82 4.45 -11.14
C THR A 39 -0.91 3.31 -11.61
N ARG A 40 0.11 3.57 -12.44
CA ARG A 40 1.00 2.51 -12.97
C ARG A 40 2.46 2.92 -13.02
N GLY A 41 3.35 1.93 -12.88
CA GLY A 41 4.78 2.08 -13.10
C GLY A 41 5.45 3.13 -12.21
N LEU A 42 6.44 3.83 -12.78
CA LEU A 42 7.23 4.87 -12.09
C LEU A 42 6.36 5.99 -11.50
N LEU A 43 5.24 6.32 -12.15
CA LEU A 43 4.35 7.40 -11.72
C LEU A 43 3.63 7.12 -10.39
N GLN A 44 3.67 5.88 -9.90
CA GLN A 44 3.18 5.54 -8.55
C GLN A 44 4.16 5.92 -7.43
N ALA A 45 5.38 6.33 -7.75
CA ALA A 45 6.38 6.70 -6.76
C ALA A 45 5.86 7.79 -5.82
N ILE A 46 6.18 7.66 -4.53
CA ILE A 46 5.88 8.70 -3.53
C ILE A 46 6.73 9.92 -3.88
N GLY A 47 6.10 11.07 -4.02
CA GLY A 47 6.72 12.28 -4.53
C GLY A 47 6.49 12.52 -6.02
N VAL A 48 5.89 11.61 -6.78
CA VAL A 48 5.43 11.92 -8.15
C VAL A 48 3.94 12.18 -8.15
N ARG A 49 3.17 11.23 -7.61
CA ARG A 49 1.71 11.32 -7.54
C ARG A 49 1.23 12.48 -6.66
N GLU A 50 1.94 12.77 -5.56
CA GLU A 50 1.55 13.79 -4.60
C GLU A 50 1.64 15.22 -5.17
N PHE A 51 2.60 15.49 -6.07
CA PHE A 51 2.75 16.80 -6.73
C PHE A 51 1.95 16.93 -8.02
N GLU A 52 1.27 15.87 -8.48
CA GLU A 52 0.48 15.89 -9.72
C GLU A 52 -0.51 17.07 -9.74
N THR A 53 -1.27 17.28 -8.65
CA THR A 53 -2.24 18.37 -8.55
C THR A 53 -1.57 19.74 -8.65
N PHE A 54 -0.48 19.94 -7.92
CA PHE A 54 0.28 21.19 -7.96
C PHE A 54 0.78 21.49 -9.38
N LEU A 55 1.43 20.51 -10.02
CA LEU A 55 2.00 20.68 -11.36
C LEU A 55 0.93 20.90 -12.43
N ARG A 56 -0.21 20.21 -12.33
CA ARG A 56 -1.35 20.44 -13.22
C ARG A 56 -1.86 21.88 -13.14
N GLU A 57 -2.07 22.39 -11.94
CA GLU A 57 -2.59 23.76 -11.76
C GLU A 57 -1.58 24.81 -12.22
N ASN A 58 -0.31 24.67 -11.85
CA ASN A 58 0.72 25.64 -12.22
C ASN A 58 1.04 25.65 -13.73
N VAL A 59 1.10 24.49 -14.38
CA VAL A 59 1.35 24.42 -15.83
C VAL A 59 0.16 24.97 -16.61
N VAL A 60 -1.06 24.77 -16.12
CA VAL A 60 -2.27 25.31 -16.75
C VAL A 60 -2.35 26.83 -16.58
N GLU A 61 -2.10 27.35 -15.38
CA GLU A 61 -2.04 28.81 -15.13
C GLU A 61 -0.99 29.49 -16.02
N ALA A 62 0.22 28.92 -16.11
CA ALA A 62 1.27 29.45 -16.98
C ALA A 62 0.93 29.41 -18.48
N ARG A 63 0.05 28.51 -18.93
CA ARG A 63 -0.42 28.49 -20.34
C ARG A 63 -1.45 29.58 -20.62
N PHE A 64 -2.35 29.85 -19.67
CA PHE A 64 -3.36 30.89 -19.81
C PHE A 64 -2.77 32.30 -19.86
N ASP A 65 -1.69 32.56 -19.13
CA ASP A 65 -0.99 33.85 -19.19
C ASP A 65 -0.30 34.08 -20.55
N ASN A 66 0.08 33.00 -21.25
CA ASN A 66 0.72 33.06 -22.56
C ASN A 66 -0.27 33.08 -23.75
N GLU A 67 -1.55 32.72 -23.54
CA GLU A 67 -2.56 32.61 -24.62
C GLU A 67 -3.20 33.97 -24.99
N SER A 68 -2.79 35.07 -24.36
CA SER A 68 -3.16 36.44 -24.75
C SER A 68 -2.50 36.90 -26.06
N TYR A 69 -1.56 36.13 -26.63
CA TYR A 69 -1.01 36.41 -27.96
C TYR A 69 -0.73 35.11 -28.76
N SER A 70 -1.43 34.96 -29.88
CA SER A 70 -1.22 33.99 -30.97
C SER A 70 -1.80 32.58 -30.81
N THR A 71 -3.01 32.46 -31.36
CA THR A 71 -3.48 31.28 -32.09
C THR A 71 -2.48 30.95 -33.21
N ASP A 72 -1.58 30.00 -32.99
CA ASP A 72 -1.21 29.00 -34.01
C ASP A 72 -0.33 27.89 -33.44
N ILE A 73 -0.89 26.69 -33.48
CA ILE A 73 -0.26 25.41 -33.17
C ILE A 73 0.60 25.02 -34.39
N SER A 74 1.93 25.16 -34.29
CA SER A 74 2.89 24.50 -35.17
C SER A 74 4.34 24.68 -34.68
N VAL A 75 4.83 23.67 -33.95
CA VAL A 75 6.22 23.18 -33.83
C VAL A 75 7.37 24.20 -33.92
N SER A 76 8.05 24.49 -32.79
CA SER A 76 9.46 24.92 -32.83
C SER A 76 10.23 24.50 -31.57
N LEU A 77 10.99 23.41 -31.71
CA LEU A 77 11.80 22.71 -30.69
C LEU A 77 13.04 23.49 -30.19
N LYS A 78 13.03 24.83 -30.21
CA LYS A 78 14.17 25.67 -29.76
C LYS A 78 13.85 26.61 -28.59
N SER A 79 12.59 26.72 -28.17
CA SER A 79 12.14 27.58 -27.05
C SER A 79 11.87 26.81 -25.74
N VAL A 80 11.91 25.48 -25.76
CA VAL A 80 11.50 24.60 -24.65
C VAL A 80 12.36 24.84 -23.40
N ASP A 81 13.67 25.01 -23.58
CA ASP A 81 14.61 25.14 -22.45
C ASP A 81 14.42 26.43 -21.64
N THR A 82 14.04 27.55 -22.29
CA THR A 82 13.80 28.81 -21.58
C THR A 82 12.48 28.79 -20.82
N GLY A 83 11.43 28.22 -21.41
CA GLY A 83 10.12 28.10 -20.76
C GLY A 83 10.16 27.19 -19.53
N ASP A 84 10.82 26.04 -19.64
CA ASP A 84 10.99 25.10 -18.52
C ASP A 84 11.84 25.70 -17.40
N LYS A 85 12.89 26.46 -17.74
CA LYS A 85 13.69 27.20 -16.75
C LYS A 85 12.87 28.22 -15.97
N ILE A 86 12.04 29.01 -16.66
CA ILE A 86 11.15 30.00 -16.03
C ILE A 86 10.16 29.30 -15.10
N LEU A 87 9.56 28.18 -15.53
CA LEU A 87 8.63 27.42 -14.70
C LEU A 87 9.29 26.85 -13.44
N LYS A 88 10.49 26.27 -13.56
CA LYS A 88 11.27 25.80 -12.40
C LYS A 88 11.63 26.93 -11.44
N GLU A 89 12.02 28.08 -11.96
CA GLU A 89 12.30 29.27 -11.14
C GLU A 89 11.04 29.78 -10.41
N ASN A 90 9.89 29.82 -11.08
CA ASN A 90 8.62 30.16 -10.47
C ASN A 90 8.23 29.18 -9.36
N MET A 91 8.39 27.87 -9.59
CA MET A 91 8.14 26.85 -8.57
C MET A 91 9.05 27.03 -7.34
N ARG A 92 10.33 27.35 -7.53
CA ARG A 92 11.24 27.68 -6.42
C ARG A 92 10.84 28.97 -5.71
N ALA A 93 10.36 29.98 -6.44
CA ALA A 93 9.86 31.21 -5.84
C ALA A 93 8.62 30.94 -4.96
N ILE A 94 7.69 30.10 -5.43
CA ILE A 94 6.52 29.65 -4.65
C ILE A 94 6.96 28.89 -3.41
N LEU A 95 7.93 27.98 -3.54
CA LEU A 95 8.47 27.21 -2.41
C LEU A 95 9.07 28.12 -1.32
N ASN A 96 9.79 29.17 -1.73
CA ASN A 96 10.42 30.13 -0.82
C ASN A 96 9.46 31.24 -0.34
N SER A 97 8.26 31.32 -0.90
CA SER A 97 7.28 32.34 -0.52
C SER A 97 6.65 32.01 0.84
N CYS A 98 6.54 33.03 1.69
CA CYS A 98 5.83 32.91 2.97
C CYS A 98 4.35 33.32 2.85
N ASP A 99 3.83 33.47 1.63
CA ASP A 99 2.44 33.84 1.43
C ASP A 99 1.51 32.62 1.53
N ASP A 100 0.23 32.93 1.80
CA ASP A 100 -0.87 31.97 1.74
C ASP A 100 -1.54 32.02 0.34
N SER A 101 -0.73 32.20 -0.71
CA SER A 101 -1.23 32.08 -2.07
C SER A 101 -1.71 30.65 -2.33
N LYS A 102 -2.68 30.50 -3.23
CA LYS A 102 -3.22 29.20 -3.61
C LYS A 102 -2.12 28.22 -4.07
N PRO A 103 -1.14 28.59 -4.93
CA PRO A 103 -0.05 27.69 -5.32
C PRO A 103 0.84 27.27 -4.15
N SER A 104 1.17 28.19 -3.24
CA SER A 104 1.94 27.92 -2.01
C SER A 104 1.23 26.91 -1.11
N ILE A 105 -0.08 27.07 -0.90
CA ILE A 105 -0.90 26.14 -0.10
C ILE A 105 -0.90 24.73 -0.72
N ILE A 106 -1.17 24.62 -2.02
CA ILE A 106 -1.22 23.33 -2.72
C ILE A 106 0.15 22.64 -2.68
N LEU A 107 1.24 23.41 -2.82
CA LEU A 107 2.60 22.89 -2.75
C LEU A 107 2.91 22.34 -1.35
N LYS A 108 2.61 23.10 -0.29
CA LYS A 108 2.78 22.67 1.10
C LYS A 108 1.98 21.40 1.38
N GLU A 109 0.72 21.33 0.93
CA GLU A 109 -0.09 20.12 1.04
C GLU A 109 0.52 18.91 0.32
N ALA A 110 1.12 19.12 -0.86
CA ALA A 110 1.78 18.05 -1.61
C ALA A 110 2.99 17.51 -0.84
N ILE A 111 3.83 18.41 -0.29
CA ILE A 111 4.99 18.03 0.55
C ILE A 111 4.53 17.26 1.79
N ASP A 112 3.49 17.72 2.47
CA ASP A 112 2.93 17.04 3.64
C ASP A 112 2.37 15.64 3.28
N LYS A 113 1.76 15.48 2.10
CA LYS A 113 1.32 14.18 1.59
C LYS A 113 2.52 13.25 1.34
N VAL A 114 3.63 13.76 0.81
CA VAL A 114 4.88 12.98 0.62
C VAL A 114 5.40 12.48 1.97
N LYS A 115 5.52 13.37 2.96
CA LYS A 115 5.93 13.02 4.33
C LYS A 115 5.01 11.95 4.92
N LEU A 116 3.70 12.20 4.87
CA LEU A 116 2.68 11.29 5.38
C LEU A 116 2.72 9.91 4.71
N ASN A 117 2.80 9.86 3.38
CA ASN A 117 2.80 8.60 2.64
C ASN A 117 4.10 7.82 2.84
N THR A 118 5.23 8.50 3.00
CA THR A 118 6.52 7.89 3.37
C THR A 118 6.44 7.27 4.77
N ARG A 119 5.93 8.01 5.76
CA ARG A 119 5.67 7.50 7.12
C ARG A 119 4.72 6.28 7.13
N ARG A 120 3.69 6.28 6.27
CA ARG A 120 2.78 5.14 6.08
C ARG A 120 3.48 3.94 5.43
N LEU A 121 4.34 4.17 4.44
CA LEU A 121 5.13 3.14 3.78
C LEU A 121 6.05 2.43 4.77
N ILE A 122 6.79 3.18 5.58
CA ILE A 122 7.68 2.63 6.62
C ILE A 122 6.90 1.73 7.58
N ARG A 123 5.74 2.18 8.06
CA ARG A 123 4.87 1.36 8.92
C ARG A 123 4.38 0.09 8.23
N ARG A 124 4.09 0.14 6.91
CA ARG A 124 3.70 -1.05 6.13
C ARG A 124 4.87 -2.02 6.00
N GLN A 125 6.07 -1.52 5.68
CA GLN A 125 7.29 -2.32 5.58
C GLN A 125 7.61 -2.99 6.91
N ARG A 126 7.58 -2.26 8.03
CA ARG A 126 7.79 -2.84 9.37
C ARG A 126 6.79 -3.95 9.69
N ARG A 127 5.49 -3.73 9.42
CA ARG A 127 4.46 -4.78 9.61
C ARG A 127 4.72 -6.00 8.72
N MET A 128 5.16 -5.78 7.48
CA MET A 128 5.48 -6.87 6.55
C MET A 128 6.65 -7.71 7.08
N ILE A 129 7.75 -7.08 7.49
CA ILE A 129 8.93 -7.77 8.04
C ILE A 129 8.55 -8.58 9.30
N VAL A 130 7.79 -7.98 10.23
CA VAL A 130 7.33 -8.69 11.43
C VAL A 130 6.43 -9.89 11.08
N ARG A 131 5.63 -9.80 10.01
CA ARG A 131 4.84 -10.94 9.53
C ARG A 131 5.70 -12.05 8.94
N LEU A 132 6.77 -11.71 8.21
CA LEU A 132 7.72 -12.70 7.68
C LEU A 132 8.31 -13.54 8.81
N GLN A 133 8.77 -12.88 9.88
CA GLN A 133 9.30 -13.57 11.05
C GLN A 133 8.23 -14.42 11.76
N LYS A 134 7.05 -13.85 12.03
CA LYS A 134 6.01 -14.52 12.84
C LYS A 134 5.28 -15.66 12.13
N LEU A 135 5.00 -15.51 10.83
CA LEU A 135 4.17 -16.46 10.09
C LEU A 135 5.02 -17.48 9.33
N PHE A 136 6.17 -17.08 8.82
CA PHE A 136 7.01 -17.93 7.98
C PHE A 136 8.26 -18.43 8.71
N GLY A 137 8.46 -18.05 9.98
CA GLY A 137 9.59 -18.49 10.78
C GLY A 137 10.94 -18.04 10.23
N TRP A 138 10.98 -16.94 9.45
CA TRP A 138 12.22 -16.42 8.91
C TRP A 138 13.13 -15.97 10.05
N ASP A 139 14.35 -16.50 10.08
CA ASP A 139 15.37 -16.08 11.02
C ASP A 139 15.93 -14.72 10.57
N ILE A 140 15.36 -13.65 11.12
CA ILE A 140 15.71 -12.27 10.78
C ILE A 140 16.47 -11.66 11.95
N HIS A 141 17.75 -11.37 11.73
CA HIS A 141 18.56 -10.60 12.67
C HIS A 141 18.21 -9.10 12.58
N VAL A 142 17.72 -8.54 13.69
CA VAL A 142 17.38 -7.12 13.79
C VAL A 142 18.58 -6.34 14.33
N LEU A 143 18.91 -5.25 13.64
CA LEU A 143 19.95 -4.29 14.03
C LEU A 143 19.28 -2.96 14.31
N ASP A 144 19.37 -2.46 15.54
CA ASP A 144 18.75 -1.18 15.93
C ASP A 144 19.67 -0.02 15.53
N ALA A 145 19.17 0.85 14.67
CA ALA A 145 19.84 2.05 14.20
C ALA A 145 19.29 3.33 14.85
N THR A 146 18.47 3.23 15.91
CA THR A 146 17.79 4.39 16.52
C THR A 146 18.78 5.46 16.95
N ASP A 147 19.80 5.11 17.75
CA ASP A 147 20.75 6.12 18.23
C ASP A 147 21.67 6.60 17.09
N SER A 148 21.92 5.75 16.09
CA SER A 148 22.70 6.12 14.91
C SER A 148 21.97 7.19 14.07
N ILE A 149 20.64 7.15 14.00
CA ILE A 149 19.83 8.17 13.32
C ILE A 149 19.74 9.45 14.14
N LEU A 150 19.72 9.35 15.48
CA LEU A 150 19.71 10.51 16.37
C LEU A 150 21.08 11.20 16.46
N SER A 151 22.16 10.43 16.35
CA SER A 151 23.52 10.93 16.45
C SER A 151 23.93 11.66 15.18
N LYS A 152 24.76 12.69 15.34
CA LYS A 152 25.45 13.37 14.24
C LYS A 152 26.86 12.80 14.00
N SER A 153 27.27 11.79 14.77
CA SER A 153 28.60 11.16 14.66
C SER A 153 28.53 9.83 13.93
N ASP A 154 29.43 9.64 12.96
CA ASP A 154 29.55 8.39 12.19
C ASP A 154 29.97 7.19 13.05
N ASP A 155 30.66 7.45 14.17
CA ASP A 155 31.11 6.42 15.11
C ASP A 155 29.96 5.60 15.70
N THR A 156 28.78 6.21 15.88
CA THR A 156 27.61 5.52 16.44
C THR A 156 27.09 4.45 15.48
N TRP A 157 27.04 4.76 14.19
CA TRP A 157 26.65 3.80 13.15
C TRP A 157 27.64 2.65 13.02
N ALA A 158 28.94 2.96 13.04
CA ALA A 158 29.99 1.94 12.99
C ALA A 158 29.83 0.92 14.12
N ASN A 159 29.67 1.40 15.36
CA ASN A 159 29.62 0.54 16.55
C ASN A 159 28.28 -0.21 16.70
N GLN A 160 27.15 0.43 16.39
CA GLN A 160 25.83 -0.15 16.67
C GLN A 160 25.24 -0.96 15.51
N VAL A 161 25.60 -0.63 14.27
CA VAL A 161 25.02 -1.28 13.09
C VAL A 161 26.07 -2.09 12.34
N VAL A 162 27.21 -1.49 12.01
CA VAL A 162 28.23 -2.16 11.16
C VAL A 162 28.91 -3.30 11.90
N GLU A 163 29.44 -3.06 13.10
CA GLU A 163 30.15 -4.10 13.86
C GLU A 163 29.27 -5.34 14.15
N PRO A 164 28.01 -5.20 14.63
CA PRO A 164 27.14 -6.35 14.85
C PRO A 164 26.76 -7.04 13.53
N ALA A 165 26.48 -6.29 12.45
CA ALA A 165 26.20 -6.87 11.14
C ALA A 165 27.36 -7.74 10.65
N VAL A 166 28.58 -7.21 10.74
CA VAL A 166 29.79 -7.93 10.33
C VAL A 166 30.00 -9.18 11.21
N LYS A 167 29.74 -9.10 12.51
CA LYS A 167 29.81 -10.26 13.42
C LYS A 167 28.82 -11.36 13.03
N ILE A 168 27.58 -10.98 12.70
CA ILE A 168 26.55 -11.92 12.21
C ILE A 168 27.02 -12.60 10.92
N VAL A 169 27.47 -11.81 9.93
CA VAL A 169 27.95 -12.35 8.63
C VAL A 169 29.16 -13.26 8.82
N ARG A 170 30.14 -12.87 9.66
CA ARG A 170 31.31 -13.71 9.95
C ARG A 170 30.91 -15.02 10.62
N SER A 171 29.94 -14.99 11.52
CA SER A 171 29.45 -16.19 12.22
C SER A 171 28.75 -17.13 11.24
N PHE A 172 27.92 -16.59 10.35
CA PHE A 172 27.27 -17.33 9.27
C PHE A 172 28.31 -18.03 8.37
N LEU A 173 29.30 -17.29 7.86
CA LEU A 173 30.36 -17.85 7.02
C LEU A 173 31.24 -18.88 7.74
N SER A 174 31.41 -18.75 9.06
CA SER A 174 32.21 -19.70 9.86
C SER A 174 31.45 -21.01 10.18
N GLN A 175 30.11 -20.96 10.21
CA GLN A 175 29.28 -22.14 10.51
C GLN A 175 29.16 -23.11 9.33
N GLU A 176 29.41 -22.67 8.10
CA GLU A 176 29.44 -23.54 6.91
C GLU A 176 30.62 -24.55 6.90
N GLY A 177 31.56 -24.46 7.86
CA GLY A 177 32.74 -25.34 7.95
C GLY A 177 32.63 -26.56 8.89
N THR A 178 31.60 -26.67 9.72
CA THR A 178 31.48 -27.76 10.72
C THR A 178 30.17 -28.52 10.52
N SER A 179 30.13 -29.36 9.50
CA SER A 179 29.13 -30.43 9.41
C SER A 179 29.59 -31.64 10.22
N VAL A 180 29.22 -31.69 11.50
CA VAL A 180 29.10 -32.97 12.21
C VAL A 180 27.71 -33.53 11.88
N PRO A 181 27.57 -34.79 11.44
CA PRO A 181 26.28 -35.40 11.23
C PRO A 181 25.66 -35.78 12.58
N GLY A 182 24.48 -35.22 12.89
CA GLY A 182 23.52 -35.85 13.80
C GLY A 182 23.36 -35.21 15.18
N GLU A 183 22.67 -34.07 15.25
CA GLU A 183 21.63 -33.88 16.26
C GLU A 183 20.36 -33.44 15.53
N GLU A 184 19.43 -34.37 15.40
CA GLU A 184 18.10 -34.09 14.84
C GLU A 184 17.36 -33.12 15.76
N CYS A 185 17.16 -31.87 15.33
CA CYS A 185 16.23 -30.96 15.99
C CYS A 185 14.79 -31.51 15.84
N PRO A 186 14.04 -31.81 16.93
CA PRO A 186 12.71 -32.43 16.83
C PRO A 186 11.58 -31.54 16.29
N ASN A 187 11.86 -30.42 15.61
CA ASN A 187 10.84 -29.41 15.27
C ASN A 187 10.52 -29.28 13.77
N GLY A 188 11.03 -30.16 12.90
CA GLY A 188 10.79 -30.09 11.45
C GLY A 188 9.36 -30.38 10.97
N VAL A 189 8.48 -30.92 11.84
CA VAL A 189 7.08 -31.23 11.49
C VAL A 189 6.16 -30.02 11.69
N GLY A 190 6.46 -29.15 12.65
CA GLY A 190 5.62 -27.97 12.96
C GLY A 190 5.62 -26.92 11.85
N THR A 191 6.77 -26.67 11.24
CA THR A 191 6.93 -25.64 10.19
C THR A 191 6.15 -26.00 8.93
N ARG A 192 6.15 -27.27 8.50
CA ARG A 192 5.43 -27.72 7.30
C ARG A 192 3.89 -27.70 7.46
N ILE A 193 3.37 -27.89 8.67
CA ILE A 193 1.92 -27.84 8.95
C ILE A 193 1.43 -26.39 8.97
N LEU A 194 2.16 -25.50 9.68
CA LEU A 194 1.86 -24.05 9.73
C LEU A 194 1.95 -23.39 8.34
N GLU A 195 2.93 -23.78 7.52
CA GLU A 195 3.11 -23.26 6.17
C GLU A 195 1.93 -23.64 5.26
N ARG A 196 1.37 -24.85 5.40
CA ARG A 196 0.23 -25.31 4.60
C ARG A 196 -1.08 -24.61 4.96
N GLU A 197 -1.27 -24.22 6.23
CA GLU A 197 -2.48 -23.54 6.71
C GLU A 197 -2.54 -22.03 6.36
N LEU A 198 -1.38 -21.39 6.13
CA LEU A 198 -1.30 -19.97 5.76
C LEU A 198 -1.67 -19.67 4.30
N TRP A 199 -1.56 -20.66 3.40
CA TRP A 199 -1.90 -20.51 1.99
C TRP A 199 -3.27 -21.10 1.62
N THR A 200 -4.00 -21.68 2.58
CA THR A 200 -5.34 -22.21 2.35
C THR A 200 -6.28 -21.09 1.89
N GLN A 201 -6.89 -21.25 0.72
CA GLN A 201 -7.81 -20.28 0.17
C GLN A 201 -9.22 -20.48 0.74
N TYR A 202 -9.77 -19.46 1.37
CA TYR A 202 -11.16 -19.41 1.83
C TYR A 202 -11.96 -18.42 0.99
N VAL A 203 -13.21 -18.75 0.67
CA VAL A 203 -14.09 -17.88 -0.13
C VAL A 203 -15.37 -17.58 0.64
N CYS A 204 -15.64 -16.29 0.87
CA CYS A 204 -16.86 -15.87 1.55
C CYS A 204 -17.96 -15.50 0.55
N LYS A 205 -18.89 -16.43 0.31
CA LYS A 205 -20.09 -16.20 -0.53
C LYS A 205 -20.94 -15.02 -0.05
N ALA A 206 -21.07 -14.83 1.26
CA ALA A 206 -21.84 -13.74 1.85
C ALA A 206 -21.26 -12.33 1.59
N CYS A 207 -20.02 -12.25 1.10
CA CYS A 207 -19.33 -11.01 0.83
C CYS A 207 -18.98 -10.82 -0.65
N GLY A 208 -19.70 -11.47 -1.56
CA GLY A 208 -19.46 -11.41 -3.00
C GLY A 208 -18.19 -12.16 -3.38
N ASP A 209 -18.10 -13.42 -2.94
CA ASP A 209 -16.98 -14.33 -3.20
C ASP A 209 -15.61 -13.76 -2.83
N LYS A 210 -15.56 -13.03 -1.71
CA LYS A 210 -14.32 -12.48 -1.19
C LYS A 210 -13.34 -13.61 -0.87
N VAL A 211 -12.22 -13.63 -1.59
CA VAL A 211 -11.12 -14.57 -1.38
C VAL A 211 -10.23 -14.09 -0.24
N LEU A 212 -9.91 -14.99 0.69
CA LEU A 212 -9.06 -14.77 1.86
C LEU A 212 -8.01 -15.88 1.90
N ARG A 213 -6.76 -15.56 2.23
CA ARG A 213 -5.68 -16.55 2.23
C ARG A 213 -5.19 -16.79 3.66
N GLY A 214 -5.32 -18.03 4.10
CA GLY A 214 -4.95 -18.48 5.43
C GLY A 214 -6.12 -18.43 6.43
N ALA A 215 -6.07 -19.36 7.39
CA ALA A 215 -7.10 -19.52 8.41
C ALA A 215 -7.30 -18.25 9.27
N HIS A 216 -6.21 -17.53 9.55
CA HIS A 216 -6.24 -16.30 10.35
C HIS A 216 -7.01 -15.15 9.68
N GLU A 217 -6.79 -14.92 8.38
CA GLU A 217 -7.54 -13.89 7.64
C GLU A 217 -9.02 -14.24 7.51
N TRP A 218 -9.31 -15.53 7.31
CA TRP A 218 -10.67 -16.04 7.29
C TRP A 218 -11.41 -15.79 8.61
N GLU A 219 -10.77 -16.12 9.73
CA GLU A 219 -11.36 -15.96 11.06
C GLU A 219 -11.63 -14.49 11.40
N GLN A 220 -10.66 -13.61 11.16
CA GLN A 220 -10.87 -12.17 11.34
C GLN A 220 -12.00 -11.64 10.45
N HIS A 221 -12.09 -12.12 9.21
CA HIS A 221 -13.13 -11.70 8.30
C HIS A 221 -14.53 -12.07 8.80
N ILE A 222 -14.77 -13.32 9.20
CA ILE A 222 -16.09 -13.78 9.65
C ILE A 222 -16.51 -13.12 10.97
N GLN A 223 -15.55 -12.77 11.82
CA GLN A 223 -15.77 -12.02 13.06
C GLN A 223 -15.96 -10.51 12.81
N GLY A 224 -15.60 -10.00 11.63
CA GLY A 224 -15.68 -8.59 11.26
C GLY A 224 -17.12 -8.03 11.27
N ARG A 225 -17.28 -6.77 11.71
CA ARG A 225 -18.59 -6.08 11.74
C ARG A 225 -19.27 -6.06 10.36
N SER A 226 -18.49 -5.81 9.31
CA SER A 226 -18.99 -5.74 7.93
C SER A 226 -19.52 -7.09 7.43
N HIS A 227 -18.82 -8.19 7.73
CA HIS A 227 -19.28 -9.55 7.39
C HIS A 227 -20.57 -9.89 8.14
N ARG A 228 -20.61 -9.65 9.46
CA ARG A 228 -21.80 -9.90 10.29
C ARG A 228 -23.04 -9.14 9.79
N LYS A 229 -22.88 -7.87 9.41
CA LYS A 229 -23.98 -7.07 8.82
C LYS A 229 -24.47 -7.66 7.50
N ARG A 230 -23.57 -8.06 6.59
CA ARG A 230 -23.93 -8.67 5.30
C ARG A 230 -24.63 -10.02 5.48
N LYS A 231 -24.11 -10.88 6.37
CA LYS A 231 -24.71 -12.19 6.69
C LYS A 231 -26.10 -12.05 7.29
N SER A 232 -26.31 -11.07 8.17
CA SER A 232 -27.63 -10.76 8.73
C SER A 232 -28.62 -10.30 7.64
N LYS A 233 -28.18 -9.40 6.74
CA LYS A 233 -29.01 -8.93 5.61
C LYS A 233 -29.41 -10.07 4.67
N LEU A 234 -28.47 -10.97 4.35
CA LEU A 234 -28.74 -12.15 3.52
C LEU A 234 -29.72 -13.13 4.17
N ARG A 235 -29.60 -13.37 5.49
CA ARG A 235 -30.57 -14.19 6.21
C ARG A 235 -31.97 -13.56 6.17
N LYS A 236 -32.06 -12.24 6.35
CA LYS A 236 -33.35 -11.53 6.29
C LYS A 236 -34.00 -11.64 4.90
N SER A 237 -33.25 -11.34 3.84
CA SER A 237 -33.76 -11.46 2.47
C SER A 237 -34.15 -12.90 2.09
N GLN A 238 -33.46 -13.91 2.63
CA GLN A 238 -33.80 -15.31 2.39
C GLN A 238 -35.08 -15.74 3.13
N VAL A 239 -35.32 -15.21 4.33
CA VAL A 239 -36.57 -15.43 5.08
C VAL A 239 -37.74 -14.73 4.38
N ASP A 240 -37.55 -13.48 3.93
CA ASP A 240 -38.57 -12.71 3.22
C ASP A 240 -38.96 -13.40 1.89
N PHE A 241 -37.98 -13.94 1.13
CA PHE A 241 -38.23 -14.69 -0.10
C PHE A 241 -38.98 -16.01 0.11
N VAL A 242 -38.70 -16.72 1.20
CA VAL A 242 -39.41 -17.97 1.54
C VAL A 242 -40.85 -17.68 1.97
N ALA A 243 -41.08 -16.59 2.71
CA ALA A 243 -42.41 -16.14 3.09
C ALA A 243 -43.25 -15.71 1.87
N GLU A 244 -42.66 -15.01 0.90
CA GLU A 244 -43.33 -14.61 -0.35
C GLU A 244 -43.72 -15.83 -1.23
N LYS A 245 -42.84 -16.83 -1.33
CA LYS A 245 -43.16 -18.08 -2.06
C LYS A 245 -44.24 -18.91 -1.38
N GLN A 246 -44.27 -18.94 -0.06
CA GLN A 246 -45.35 -19.61 0.69
C GLN A 246 -46.68 -18.88 0.48
N HIS A 247 -46.68 -17.55 0.47
CA HIS A 247 -47.87 -16.76 0.16
C HIS A 247 -48.38 -16.96 -1.28
N GLN A 248 -47.50 -17.08 -2.27
CA GLN A 248 -47.90 -17.39 -3.65
C GLN A 248 -48.41 -18.83 -3.81
N ALA A 249 -47.82 -19.82 -3.11
CA ALA A 249 -48.29 -21.20 -3.14
C ALA A 249 -49.68 -21.37 -2.50
N SER A 250 -49.98 -20.60 -1.44
CA SER A 250 -51.32 -20.58 -0.81
C SER A 250 -52.39 -19.87 -1.64
N GLN A 251 -52.03 -19.13 -2.69
CA GLN A 251 -52.96 -18.46 -3.61
C GLN A 251 -53.25 -19.26 -4.89
N ILE A 252 -52.52 -20.35 -5.14
CA ILE A 252 -52.70 -21.23 -6.33
C ILE A 252 -53.38 -22.56 -5.94
N GLY A 253 -53.70 -22.78 -4.67
CA GLY A 253 -54.39 -23.97 -4.17
C GLY A 253 -55.91 -23.84 -4.17
N ASP A 254 -56.53 -23.58 -5.32
CA ASP A 254 -57.97 -23.80 -5.55
C ASP A 254 -58.25 -23.90 -7.06
N GLU A 255 -57.77 -24.97 -7.69
CA GLU A 255 -58.29 -25.59 -8.93
C GLU A 255 -57.24 -26.56 -9.49
N PHE A 256 -57.26 -27.83 -9.03
CA PHE A 256 -57.26 -28.99 -9.93
C PHE A 256 -57.45 -30.29 -9.12
N SER A 257 -58.66 -30.83 -9.16
CA SER A 257 -58.96 -32.20 -8.81
C SER A 257 -58.61 -33.11 -9.99
N VAL A 258 -57.54 -33.91 -9.89
CA VAL A 258 -57.46 -35.18 -10.63
C VAL A 258 -56.90 -36.26 -9.72
N SER A 259 -57.63 -37.36 -9.76
CA SER A 259 -57.54 -38.65 -9.08
C SER A 259 -56.26 -39.44 -9.36
N ASP A 260 -55.90 -40.23 -8.34
CA ASP A 260 -55.33 -41.58 -8.35
C ASP A 260 -54.15 -41.96 -9.26
N SER A 261 -53.21 -42.66 -8.59
CA SER A 261 -52.32 -43.69 -9.12
C SER A 261 -51.19 -43.23 -10.04
N ASP A 262 -49.97 -43.17 -9.51
CA ASP A 262 -49.06 -44.30 -9.66
C ASP A 262 -47.73 -44.10 -8.90
N TYR A 263 -47.25 -45.25 -8.42
CA TYR A 263 -45.91 -45.50 -7.87
C TYR A 263 -44.80 -44.80 -8.68
N PHE A 264 -43.73 -44.36 -8.01
CA PHE A 264 -42.40 -44.98 -8.14
C PHE A 264 -41.42 -44.38 -7.12
N LEU A 265 -40.95 -45.24 -6.22
CA LEU A 265 -39.62 -45.18 -5.62
C LEU A 265 -38.57 -45.01 -6.72
N ILE A 266 -37.49 -44.27 -6.47
CA ILE A 266 -36.12 -44.81 -6.55
C ILE A 266 -35.15 -43.91 -5.78
N ARG A 267 -34.31 -44.62 -5.04
CA ARG A 267 -33.14 -44.25 -4.27
C ARG A 267 -31.94 -44.32 -5.22
N GLU A 268 -31.13 -43.27 -5.29
CA GLU A 268 -29.66 -43.25 -5.16
C GLU A 268 -29.13 -41.84 -5.39
#